data_AF-A0A1A8JKA1-F1
#
_entry.id   AF-A0A1A8JKA1-F1
#
_cell.length_a   1.000
_cell.length_b   1.000
_cell.length_c   1.000
_cell.angle_alpha   90.00
_cell.angle_beta   90.00
_cell.angle_gamma   90.00
#
_symmetry.space_group_name_H-M   'P 1'
#
loop_
_entity.id
_entity.type
_entity.pdbx_description
1 polymer ?
#
loop_
_entity_poly.entity_id
_entity_poly.type
_entity_poly.pdbx_seq_one_letter_code
_entity_poly.pdbx_strand_id
1 'polypeptide(L)'
;ALKVLALLLSRAGPDLRDRLLLTVSDSLEELVTTNCSQLTRPLMDVVQAAHSSKSEDHALNQRVDRLLSIMLNTGKPADLSYTAAAFLRSGHDDCVHKAQAARVLLLPLDIITGLSLLGQNSTADKLRLPMMEYLKSKSSCISMICASLANTPQITLMDP
;
A
#
# COMPACT_ATOMS: atom_id res chain seq x y z
N ALA A 1 10.09 17.20 5.03
CA ALA A 1 11.14 16.26 4.55
C ALA A 1 10.60 15.26 3.53
N LEU A 2 9.72 14.32 3.91
CA LEU A 2 9.25 13.24 3.01
C LEU A 2 8.65 13.71 1.67
N LYS A 3 7.83 14.78 1.68
CA LYS A 3 7.31 15.37 0.43
C LYS A 3 8.41 15.84 -0.52
N VAL A 4 9.49 16.42 0.02
CA VAL A 4 10.64 16.85 -0.79
C VAL A 4 11.37 15.63 -1.35
N LEU A 5 11.53 14.57 -0.55
CA LEU A 5 12.10 13.31 -1.01
C LEU A 5 11.28 12.71 -2.16
N ALA A 6 9.95 12.63 -2.06
CA ALA A 6 9.08 12.15 -3.14
C ALA A 6 9.23 12.99 -4.43
N LEU A 7 9.31 14.31 -4.30
CA LEU A 7 9.54 15.21 -5.44
C LEU A 7 10.92 15.02 -6.07
N LEU A 8 11.95 14.77 -5.27
CA LEU A 8 13.30 14.49 -5.78
C LEU A 8 13.33 13.14 -6.50
N LEU A 9 12.74 12.10 -5.92
CA LEU A 9 12.70 10.76 -6.51
C LEU A 9 11.94 10.72 -7.84
N SER A 10 10.86 11.49 -7.96
CA SER A 10 10.06 11.57 -9.19
C SER A 10 10.71 12.39 -10.31
N ARG A 11 11.74 13.18 -10.00
CA ARG A 11 12.44 14.05 -10.97
C ARG A 11 13.89 13.66 -11.21
N ALA A 12 14.47 12.84 -10.34
CA ALA A 12 15.84 12.37 -10.46
C ALA A 12 15.96 11.33 -11.58
N GLY A 13 17.10 11.36 -12.29
CA GLY A 13 17.49 10.26 -13.17
C GLY A 13 17.76 8.98 -12.36
N PRO A 14 17.76 7.79 -13.02
CA PRO A 14 17.84 6.48 -12.36
C PRO A 14 18.96 6.38 -11.32
N ASP A 15 20.20 6.71 -11.69
CA ASP A 15 21.38 6.58 -10.81
C ASP A 15 21.26 7.45 -9.53
N LEU A 16 20.76 8.67 -9.67
CA LEU A 16 20.60 9.58 -8.54
C LEU A 16 19.46 9.13 -7.64
N ARG A 17 18.35 8.71 -8.22
CA ARG A 17 17.20 8.17 -7.49
C ARG A 17 17.59 6.94 -6.67
N ASP A 18 18.34 6.03 -7.29
CA ASP A 18 18.74 4.76 -6.68
C ASP A 18 19.71 5.00 -5.51
N ARG A 19 20.68 5.90 -5.68
CA ARG A 19 21.54 6.35 -4.57
C ARG A 19 20.76 7.03 -3.45
N LEU A 20 19.81 7.90 -3.79
CA LEU A 20 18.98 8.58 -2.80
C LEU A 20 18.17 7.55 -1.98
N LEU A 21 17.55 6.58 -2.65
CA LEU A 21 16.79 5.51 -2.00
C LEU A 21 17.68 4.67 -1.09
N LEU A 22 18.85 4.22 -1.55
CA LEU A 22 19.80 3.48 -0.72
C LEU A 22 20.17 4.27 0.54
N THR A 23 20.44 5.57 0.38
CA THR A 23 20.89 6.44 1.49
C THR A 23 19.81 6.60 2.57
N VAL A 24 18.54 6.70 2.17
CA VAL A 24 17.44 6.98 3.11
C VAL A 24 16.67 5.73 3.54
N SER A 25 16.95 4.57 2.94
CA SER A 25 16.18 3.34 3.14
C SER A 25 16.07 2.94 4.61
N ASP A 26 17.19 2.89 5.33
CA ASP A 26 17.20 2.42 6.71
C ASP A 26 16.38 3.36 7.61
N SER A 27 16.48 4.68 7.38
CA SER A 27 15.66 5.67 8.08
C SER A 27 14.18 5.59 7.71
N LEU A 28 13.84 5.25 6.46
CA LEU A 28 12.45 5.04 6.05
C LEU A 28 11.87 3.80 6.72
N GLU A 29 12.64 2.72 6.84
CA GLU A 29 12.20 1.51 7.53
C GLU A 29 11.93 1.77 9.01
N GLU A 30 12.87 2.43 9.70
CA GLU A 30 12.69 2.84 11.09
C GLU A 30 11.42 3.70 11.22
N LEU A 31 11.23 4.69 10.33
CA LEU A 31 10.07 5.56 10.36
C LEU A 31 8.76 4.81 10.14
N VAL A 32 8.71 3.85 9.21
CA VAL A 32 7.54 3.00 8.98
C VAL A 32 7.23 2.16 10.21
N THR A 33 8.25 1.61 10.89
CA THR A 33 8.04 0.81 12.11
C THR A 33 7.47 1.61 13.28
N THR A 34 7.68 2.92 13.34
CA THR A 34 7.03 3.77 14.35
C THR A 34 5.52 3.93 14.17
N ASN A 35 4.97 3.50 13.02
CA ASN A 35 3.53 3.46 12.70
C ASN A 35 2.77 4.78 12.93
N CYS A 36 3.42 5.91 12.59
CA CYS A 36 2.82 7.22 12.70
C CYS A 36 1.83 7.47 11.54
N SER A 37 0.51 7.41 11.81
CA SER A 37 -0.54 7.60 10.77
C SER A 37 -0.45 8.92 9.96
N GLN A 38 0.15 9.97 10.52
CA GLN A 38 0.37 11.24 9.79
C GLN A 38 1.42 11.12 8.69
N LEU A 39 2.29 10.12 8.77
CA LEU A 39 3.40 9.89 7.84
C LEU A 39 3.05 8.87 6.75
N THR A 40 1.97 8.09 6.91
CA THR A 40 1.57 7.08 5.93
C THR A 40 1.44 7.64 4.52
N ARG A 41 0.72 8.77 4.36
CA ARG A 41 0.55 9.38 3.03
C ARG A 41 1.87 9.91 2.44
N PRO A 42 2.66 10.75 3.15
CA PRO A 42 3.97 11.15 2.65
C PRO A 42 4.94 10.00 2.35
N LEU A 43 4.89 8.91 3.13
CA LEU A 43 5.68 7.69 2.88
C LEU A 43 5.21 6.98 1.61
N MET A 44 3.89 6.94 1.38
CA MET A 44 3.32 6.38 0.18
C MET A 44 3.74 7.17 -1.08
N ASP A 45 3.78 8.50 -0.99
CA ASP A 45 4.25 9.35 -2.09
C ASP A 45 5.73 9.05 -2.43
N VAL A 46 6.57 8.80 -1.41
CA VAL A 46 7.98 8.43 -1.57
C VAL A 46 8.12 7.07 -2.25
N VAL A 47 7.38 6.06 -1.78
CA VAL A 47 7.41 4.71 -2.33
C VAL A 47 6.88 4.68 -3.77
N GLN A 48 5.80 5.42 -4.07
CA GLN A 48 5.27 5.51 -5.43
C GLN A 48 6.26 6.21 -6.37
N ALA A 49 6.92 7.27 -5.91
CA ALA A 49 7.96 7.94 -6.70
C ALA A 49 9.15 7.00 -6.98
N ALA A 50 9.54 6.18 -6.00
CA ALA A 50 10.57 5.17 -6.15
C ALA A 50 10.24 4.15 -7.26
N HIS A 51 9.00 3.65 -7.30
CA HIS A 51 8.56 2.66 -8.28
C HIS A 51 8.26 3.19 -9.70
N SER A 52 8.18 4.50 -9.91
CA SER A 52 7.75 5.08 -11.19
C SER A 52 8.66 4.76 -12.39
N SER A 53 9.88 4.29 -12.15
CA SER A 53 10.74 3.67 -13.15
C SER A 53 11.32 2.40 -12.54
N LYS A 54 11.11 1.25 -13.20
CA LYS A 54 11.63 -0.05 -12.74
C LYS A 54 13.16 0.05 -12.69
N SER A 55 13.74 0.02 -11.48
CA SER A 55 15.20 -0.04 -11.36
C SER A 55 15.68 -1.45 -11.73
N GLU A 56 16.80 -1.54 -12.43
CA GLU A 56 17.48 -2.81 -12.72
C GLU A 56 18.15 -3.37 -11.46
N ASP A 57 18.30 -2.57 -10.39
CA ASP A 57 18.85 -3.01 -9.12
C ASP A 57 17.80 -3.78 -8.29
N HIS A 58 17.96 -5.11 -8.26
CA HIS A 58 17.11 -6.01 -7.50
C HIS A 58 17.12 -5.74 -5.98
N ALA A 59 18.22 -5.24 -5.42
CA ALA A 59 18.32 -4.98 -3.97
C ALA A 59 17.48 -3.77 -3.56
N LEU A 60 17.39 -2.76 -4.43
CA LEU A 60 16.55 -1.59 -4.21
C LEU A 60 15.06 -1.92 -4.28
N ASN A 61 14.66 -2.71 -5.27
CA ASN A 61 13.28 -3.18 -5.37
C ASN A 61 12.89 -3.93 -4.08
N GLN A 62 13.73 -4.87 -3.62
CA GLN A 62 13.48 -5.64 -2.39
C GLN A 62 13.32 -4.76 -1.14
N ARG A 63 14.07 -3.65 -1.02
CA ARG A 63 13.94 -2.70 0.10
C ARG A 63 12.61 -1.96 0.06
N VAL A 64 12.17 -1.51 -1.11
CA VAL A 64 10.87 -0.85 -1.27
C VAL A 64 9.73 -1.83 -1.01
N ASP A 65 9.88 -3.08 -1.44
CA ASP A 65 8.92 -4.15 -1.17
C ASP A 65 8.79 -4.41 0.34
N ARG A 66 9.92 -4.48 1.05
CA ARG A 66 9.95 -4.63 2.51
C ARG A 66 9.24 -3.47 3.21
N LEU A 67 9.43 -2.24 2.75
CA LEU A 67 8.72 -1.07 3.28
C LEU A 67 7.20 -1.21 3.12
N LEU A 68 6.74 -1.59 1.94
CA LEU A 68 5.32 -1.81 1.70
C LEU A 68 4.74 -2.95 2.54
N SER A 69 5.46 -4.07 2.68
CA SER A 69 5.06 -5.18 3.55
C SER A 69 4.91 -4.76 5.00
N ILE A 70 5.82 -3.94 5.54
CA ILE A 70 5.70 -3.43 6.90
C ILE A 70 4.45 -2.53 7.00
N MET A 71 4.25 -1.61 6.04
CA MET A 71 3.09 -0.72 6.02
C MET A 71 1.74 -1.47 5.91
N LEU A 72 1.69 -2.58 5.18
CA LEU A 72 0.52 -3.45 5.05
C LEU A 72 0.18 -4.19 6.35
N ASN A 73 1.15 -4.37 7.25
CA ASN A 73 0.98 -5.11 8.49
C ASN A 73 0.73 -4.22 9.71
N THR A 74 1.02 -2.92 9.62
CA THR A 74 0.94 -2.00 10.76
C THR A 74 -0.14 -0.92 10.64
N GLY A 75 -0.64 -0.64 9.43
CA GLY A 75 -1.51 0.52 9.18
C GLY A 75 -2.92 0.48 9.80
N LYS A 76 -3.54 1.66 9.92
CA LYS A 76 -4.99 1.83 10.18
C LYS A 76 -5.80 1.53 8.90
N PRO A 77 -7.13 1.32 8.95
CA PRO A 77 -7.92 0.90 7.77
C PRO A 77 -7.78 1.80 6.54
N ALA A 78 -7.78 3.12 6.75
CA ALA A 78 -7.57 4.10 5.69
C ALA A 78 -6.17 3.96 5.06
N ASP A 79 -5.16 3.90 5.92
CA ASP A 79 -3.75 3.80 5.56
C ASP A 79 -3.46 2.50 4.81
N LEU A 80 -3.97 1.38 5.32
CA LEU A 80 -3.87 0.05 4.69
C LEU A 80 -4.43 0.03 3.28
N SER A 81 -5.52 0.76 3.03
CA SER A 81 -6.15 0.76 1.70
C SER A 81 -5.32 1.52 0.68
N TYR A 82 -4.70 2.63 1.08
CA TYR A 82 -3.74 3.33 0.22
C TYR A 82 -2.49 2.47 -0.03
N THR A 83 -1.94 1.84 1.01
CA THR A 83 -0.78 0.94 0.88
C THR A 83 -1.09 -0.24 -0.02
N ALA A 84 -2.24 -0.91 0.18
CA ALA A 84 -2.68 -2.03 -0.64
C ALA A 84 -2.86 -1.65 -2.11
N ALA A 85 -3.49 -0.51 -2.37
CA ALA A 85 -3.66 0.00 -3.71
C ALA A 85 -2.30 0.25 -4.39
N ALA A 86 -1.33 0.81 -3.67
CA ALA A 86 -0.02 1.04 -4.23
C ALA A 86 0.79 -0.24 -4.41
N PHE A 87 0.67 -1.20 -3.50
CA PHE A 87 1.31 -2.51 -3.63
C PHE A 87 0.84 -3.24 -4.89
N LEU A 88 -0.46 -3.24 -5.19
CA LEU A 88 -0.95 -3.85 -6.43
C LEU A 88 -0.47 -3.13 -7.69
N ARG A 89 -0.22 -1.82 -7.60
CA ARG A 89 0.30 -1.02 -8.73
C ARG A 89 1.80 -1.10 -8.91
N SER A 90 2.58 -1.53 -7.90
CA SER A 90 4.04 -1.62 -8.02
C SER A 90 4.49 -2.73 -8.98
N GLY A 91 3.58 -3.65 -9.36
CA GLY A 91 3.88 -4.75 -10.28
C GLY A 91 4.79 -5.82 -9.67
N HIS A 92 4.84 -5.88 -8.33
CA HIS A 92 5.69 -6.78 -7.55
C HIS A 92 5.18 -8.23 -7.53
N ASP A 93 6.05 -9.24 -7.58
CA ASP A 93 5.67 -10.68 -7.69
C ASP A 93 5.54 -11.45 -6.36
N ASP A 94 5.20 -10.76 -5.27
CA ASP A 94 4.83 -11.43 -4.01
C ASP A 94 3.33 -11.74 -3.99
N CYS A 95 3.01 -13.01 -4.25
CA CYS A 95 1.64 -13.51 -4.23
C CYS A 95 0.95 -13.37 -2.86
N VAL A 96 1.69 -13.48 -1.75
CA VAL A 96 1.14 -13.43 -0.39
C VAL A 96 0.68 -12.01 -0.07
N HIS A 97 1.56 -11.02 -0.25
CA HIS A 97 1.22 -9.62 0.01
C HIS A 97 0.27 -9.05 -1.05
N LYS A 98 0.31 -9.54 -2.31
CA LYS A 98 -0.70 -9.21 -3.32
C LYS A 98 -2.08 -9.68 -2.88
N ALA A 99 -2.19 -10.93 -2.40
CA ALA A 99 -3.45 -11.46 -1.89
C ALA A 99 -3.94 -10.69 -0.67
N GLN A 100 -3.03 -10.32 0.25
CA GLN A 100 -3.35 -9.46 1.39
C GLN A 100 -3.85 -8.08 0.94
N ALA A 101 -3.18 -7.44 -0.01
CA ALA A 101 -3.57 -6.13 -0.54
C ALA A 101 -4.95 -6.19 -1.22
N ALA A 102 -5.19 -7.20 -2.06
CA ALA A 102 -6.49 -7.42 -2.67
C ALA A 102 -7.59 -7.60 -1.61
N ARG A 103 -7.31 -8.37 -0.55
CA ARG A 103 -8.26 -8.57 0.57
C ARG A 103 -8.58 -7.27 1.28
N VAL A 104 -7.58 -6.45 1.59
CA VAL A 104 -7.76 -5.13 2.21
C VAL A 104 -8.66 -4.24 1.35
N LEU A 105 -8.44 -4.23 0.03
CA LEU A 105 -9.23 -3.41 -0.90
C LEU A 105 -10.63 -3.95 -1.15
N LEU A 106 -10.86 -5.25 -1.06
CA LEU A 106 -12.19 -5.85 -1.24
C LEU A 106 -13.02 -5.86 0.05
N LEU A 107 -12.39 -5.73 1.22
CA LEU A 107 -13.08 -5.74 2.52
C LEU A 107 -14.20 -4.68 2.65
N PRO A 108 -14.07 -3.44 2.14
CA PRO A 108 -15.17 -2.48 2.15
C PRO A 108 -16.39 -2.97 1.35
N LEU A 109 -16.16 -3.61 0.21
CA LEU A 109 -17.23 -4.16 -0.62
C LEU A 109 -17.89 -5.36 0.06
N ASP A 110 -17.12 -6.26 0.66
CA ASP A 110 -17.64 -7.38 1.47
C ASP A 110 -18.54 -6.86 2.61
N ILE A 111 -18.08 -5.87 3.38
CA ILE A 111 -18.87 -5.28 4.49
C ILE A 111 -20.17 -4.66 4.00
N ILE A 112 -20.12 -3.87 2.91
CA ILE A 112 -21.28 -3.12 2.41
C ILE A 112 -22.29 -4.03 1.73
N THR A 113 -21.82 -5.01 0.95
CA THR A 113 -22.69 -5.90 0.18
C THR A 113 -23.12 -7.14 0.95
N GLY A 114 -22.40 -7.48 2.03
CA GLY A 114 -22.59 -8.74 2.75
C GLY A 114 -22.12 -9.97 1.97
N LEU A 115 -21.53 -9.80 0.78
CA LEU A 115 -20.98 -10.88 -0.02
C LEU A 115 -19.65 -11.28 0.61
N SER A 116 -19.50 -12.55 1.00
CA SER A 116 -18.30 -13.09 1.63
C SER A 116 -17.16 -13.27 0.61
N LEU A 117 -16.77 -12.19 -0.06
CA LEU A 117 -15.80 -12.15 -1.17
C LEU A 117 -14.41 -12.64 -0.75
N LEU A 118 -14.10 -12.60 0.55
CA LEU A 118 -12.78 -12.88 1.09
C LEU A 118 -12.63 -14.28 1.70
N GLY A 119 -13.69 -15.10 1.74
CA GLY A 119 -13.70 -16.38 2.46
C GLY A 119 -13.44 -16.23 3.98
N GLN A 120 -13.28 -17.36 4.69
CA GLN A 120 -12.90 -17.36 6.12
C GLN A 120 -11.39 -17.14 6.25
N ASN A 121 -10.98 -15.91 6.57
CA ASN A 121 -9.58 -15.53 6.66
C ASN A 121 -9.32 -14.63 7.88
N SER A 122 -8.38 -15.05 8.75
CA SER A 122 -8.12 -14.41 10.05
C SER A 122 -7.65 -12.95 9.98
N THR A 123 -7.05 -12.53 8.86
CA THR A 123 -6.66 -11.13 8.63
C THR A 123 -7.83 -10.23 8.26
N ALA A 124 -8.78 -10.74 7.47
CA ALA A 124 -10.02 -10.02 7.15
C ALA A 124 -10.85 -9.81 8.43
N ASP A 125 -10.92 -10.82 9.31
CA ASP A 125 -11.65 -10.75 10.57
C ASP A 125 -11.08 -9.69 11.52
N LYS A 126 -9.75 -9.60 11.64
CA LYS A 126 -9.08 -8.57 12.45
C LYS A 126 -9.35 -7.15 11.94
N LEU A 127 -9.44 -6.98 10.62
CA LEU A 127 -9.66 -5.68 9.99
C LEU A 127 -11.14 -5.32 9.84
N ARG A 128 -12.06 -6.28 9.97
CA ARG A 128 -13.50 -6.07 9.71
C ARG A 128 -14.12 -5.04 10.64
N LEU A 129 -13.91 -5.17 11.95
CA LEU A 129 -14.45 -4.23 12.95
C LEU A 129 -13.93 -2.79 12.76
N PRO A 130 -12.62 -2.52 12.69
CA PRO A 130 -12.13 -1.15 12.50
C PRO A 130 -12.50 -0.60 11.12
N MET A 131 -12.57 -1.43 10.08
CA MET A 131 -13.06 -1.02 8.76
C MET A 131 -14.54 -0.63 8.80
N MET A 132 -15.38 -1.42 9.48
CA MET A 132 -16.82 -1.13 9.62
C MET A 132 -17.07 0.21 10.33
N GLU A 133 -16.29 0.50 11.39
CA GLU A 133 -16.35 1.80 12.06
C GLU A 133 -15.96 2.94 11.12
N TYR A 134 -14.88 2.75 10.35
CA TYR A 134 -14.39 3.74 9.40
C TYR A 134 -15.40 4.04 8.27
N LEU A 135 -16.16 3.03 7.84
CA LEU A 135 -17.17 3.15 6.78
C LEU A 135 -18.47 3.86 7.23
N LYS A 136 -18.68 4.09 8.53
CA LYS A 136 -19.85 4.87 9.01
C LYS A 136 -19.86 6.30 8.48
N SER A 137 -18.70 6.87 8.21
CA SER A 137 -18.59 8.18 7.57
C SER A 137 -18.85 8.06 6.06
N LYS A 138 -19.81 8.82 5.54
CA LYS A 138 -20.17 8.83 4.11
C LYS A 138 -18.97 9.14 3.20
N SER A 139 -18.15 10.13 3.58
CA SER A 139 -16.97 10.52 2.79
C SER A 139 -15.90 9.43 2.77
N SER A 140 -15.66 8.79 3.92
CA SER A 140 -14.75 7.66 4.03
C SER A 140 -15.23 6.46 3.20
N CYS A 141 -16.51 6.12 3.31
CA CYS A 141 -17.13 5.03 2.55
C CYS A 141 -16.98 5.22 1.04
N ILE A 142 -17.34 6.40 0.51
CA ILE A 142 -17.17 6.72 -0.92
C ILE A 142 -15.71 6.58 -1.34
N SER A 143 -14.77 7.14 -0.57
CA SER A 143 -13.34 7.09 -0.90
C SER A 143 -12.83 5.65 -0.97
N MET A 144 -13.29 4.80 -0.05
CA MET A 144 -12.90 3.38 0.02
C MET A 144 -13.44 2.58 -1.16
N ILE A 145 -14.72 2.77 -1.50
CA ILE A 145 -15.32 2.14 -2.69
C ILE A 145 -14.56 2.56 -3.94
N CYS A 146 -14.25 3.86 -4.09
CA CYS A 146 -13.45 4.34 -5.21
C CYS A 146 -12.07 3.69 -5.27
N ALA A 147 -11.39 3.50 -4.13
CA ALA A 147 -10.11 2.81 -4.09
C ALA A 147 -10.24 1.33 -4.49
N SER A 148 -11.27 0.61 -4.02
CA SER A 148 -11.55 -0.77 -4.42
C SER A 148 -11.78 -0.89 -5.93
N LEU A 149 -12.64 -0.05 -6.49
CA LEU A 149 -13.00 -0.07 -7.90
C LEU A 149 -11.82 0.33 -8.80
N ALA A 150 -11.03 1.33 -8.40
CA ALA A 150 -9.88 1.78 -9.18
C ALA A 150 -8.78 0.71 -9.31
N ASN A 151 -8.73 -0.26 -8.40
CA ASN A 151 -7.74 -1.35 -8.43
C ASN A 151 -8.34 -2.70 -8.85
N THR A 152 -9.60 -2.73 -9.30
CA THR A 152 -10.25 -3.95 -9.79
C THR A 152 -9.46 -4.63 -10.92
N PRO A 153 -8.89 -3.92 -11.93
CA PRO A 153 -8.11 -4.57 -12.98
C PRO A 153 -6.92 -5.39 -12.43
N GLN A 154 -6.22 -4.85 -11.44
CA GLN A 154 -5.06 -5.51 -10.81
C GLN A 154 -5.49 -6.72 -9.98
N ILE A 155 -6.67 -6.66 -9.35
CA ILE A 155 -7.23 -7.76 -8.55
C ILE A 155 -7.72 -8.89 -9.47
N THR A 156 -8.37 -8.58 -10.59
CA THR A 156 -8.88 -9.57 -11.55
C THR A 156 -7.79 -10.31 -12.32
N LEU A 157 -6.59 -9.72 -12.41
CA LEU A 157 -5.41 -10.33 -13.03
C LEU A 157 -4.66 -11.28 -12.09
N MET A 158 -5.07 -11.38 -10.84
CA MET A 158 -4.52 -12.37 -9.92
C MET A 158 -5.17 -13.72 -10.23
N ASP A 159 -4.36 -14.73 -10.55
CA ASP A 159 -4.85 -16.10 -10.71
C ASP A 159 -5.55 -16.57 -9.41
N PRO A 160 -6.65 -17.34 -9.53
CA PRO A 160 -7.44 -17.82 -8.38
C PRO A 160 -6.68 -18.77 -7.44
#